data_AF-A0A3L7XAN8-F1
#
_entry.id   AF-A0A3L7XAN8-F1
#
_cell.length_a   1.000
_cell.length_b   1.000
_cell.length_c   1.000
_cell.angle_alpha   90.00
_cell.angle_beta   90.00
_cell.angle_gamma   90.00
#
_symmetry.space_group_name_H-M   'P 1'
#
loop_
_entity.id
_entity.type
_entity.pdbx_description
1 polymer ?
#
loop_
_entity_poly.entity_id
_entity_poly.type
_entity_poly.pdbx_seq_one_letter_code
_entity_poly.pdbx_strand_id
1 'polypeptide(L)'
;MTESPVESRCSVCGLAAPPMLLQHCFNCGEDFHLNPYSNRDGIDCGEAMMMEDNGAEFGVDYFCEPCVLKMLEKAGFPRVR
;
A
#
# COMPACT_ATOMS: atom_id res chain seq x y z
N MET A 1 30.34 -14.20 4.15
CA MET A 1 29.57 -13.93 2.93
C MET A 1 28.54 -12.90 3.34
N THR A 2 28.71 -11.63 2.94
CA THR A 2 27.72 -10.58 3.23
C THR A 2 26.64 -10.69 2.16
N GLU A 3 25.51 -11.31 2.50
CA GLU A 3 24.32 -11.25 1.66
C GLU A 3 23.87 -9.79 1.57
N SER A 4 23.97 -9.21 0.37
CA SER A 4 23.33 -7.91 0.10
C SER A 4 21.83 -8.06 0.36
N PRO A 5 21.18 -7.12 1.05
CA PRO A 5 19.74 -7.20 1.25
C PRO A 5 19.05 -7.25 -0.11
N VAL A 6 18.16 -8.23 -0.29
CA VAL A 6 17.32 -8.32 -1.48
C VAL A 6 16.39 -7.11 -1.42
N GLU A 7 16.69 -6.07 -2.20
CA GLU A 7 15.82 -4.92 -2.32
C GLU A 7 14.59 -5.32 -3.14
N SER A 8 13.43 -5.37 -2.49
CA SER A 8 12.14 -5.55 -3.16
C SER A 8 11.71 -4.23 -3.81
N ARG A 9 10.90 -4.31 -4.87
CA ARG A 9 10.50 -3.14 -5.66
C ARG A 9 9.02 -2.89 -5.51
N CYS A 10 8.65 -1.61 -5.40
CA CYS A 10 7.26 -1.20 -5.42
C CYS A 10 6.66 -1.38 -6.82
N SER A 11 5.52 -2.05 -6.91
CA SER A 11 4.77 -2.27 -8.15
C SER A 11 4.17 -0.99 -8.75
N VAL A 12 3.96 0.06 -7.94
CA VAL A 12 3.32 1.31 -8.34
C VAL A 12 4.32 2.28 -8.98
N CYS A 13 5.42 2.60 -8.29
CA CYS A 13 6.41 3.56 -8.78
C CYS A 13 7.70 2.92 -9.32
N GLY A 14 7.90 1.61 -9.16
CA GLY A 14 9.05 0.87 -9.69
C GLY A 14 10.37 1.05 -8.94
N LEU A 15 10.40 1.91 -7.91
CA LEU A 15 11.58 2.16 -7.08
C LEU A 15 11.79 1.01 -6.08
N ALA A 16 13.06 0.76 -5.77
CA ALA A 16 13.48 -0.22 -4.79
C ALA A 16 13.34 0.35 -3.37
N ALA A 17 12.98 -0.49 -2.42
CA ALA A 17 12.95 -0.13 -1.01
C ALA A 17 13.28 -1.33 -0.11
N PRO A 18 13.76 -1.06 1.11
CA PRO A 18 13.83 -2.07 2.16
C PRO A 18 12.45 -2.73 2.36
N PRO A 19 12.38 -4.06 2.57
CA PRO A 19 11.10 -4.76 2.78
C PRO A 19 10.22 -4.17 3.90
N MET A 20 10.82 -3.54 4.92
CA MET A 20 10.09 -2.88 6.01
C MET A 20 9.31 -1.62 5.59
N LEU A 21 9.57 -1.06 4.41
CA LEU A 21 8.86 0.08 3.82
C LEU A 21 7.92 -0.35 2.69
N LEU A 22 7.75 -1.66 2.50
CA LEU A 22 6.81 -2.24 1.56
C LEU A 22 5.67 -2.90 2.32
N GLN A 23 4.47 -2.76 1.79
CA GLN A 23 3.29 -3.47 2.25
C GLN A 23 2.67 -4.24 1.10
N HIS A 24 1.96 -5.31 1.44
CA HIS A 24 1.28 -6.15 0.47
C HIS A 24 -0.13 -5.62 0.23
N CYS A 25 -0.48 -5.37 -1.04
CA CYS A 25 -1.83 -4.93 -1.35
C CYS A 25 -2.83 -6.06 -1.17
N PHE A 26 -3.83 -5.88 -0.30
CA PHE A 26 -4.89 -6.85 -0.04
C PHE A 26 -5.67 -7.25 -1.31
N ASN A 27 -5.81 -6.33 -2.27
CA ASN A 27 -6.60 -6.58 -3.49
C ASN A 27 -5.80 -7.24 -4.62
N CYS A 28 -4.57 -6.81 -4.93
CA CYS A 28 -3.81 -7.34 -6.06
C CYS A 28 -2.63 -8.24 -5.68
N GLY A 29 -2.26 -8.31 -4.39
CA GLY A 29 -1.15 -9.10 -3.91
C GLY A 29 0.22 -8.61 -4.38
N GLU A 30 0.34 -7.35 -4.76
CA GLU A 30 1.62 -6.76 -5.15
C GLU A 30 2.17 -5.88 -4.02
N ASP A 31 3.48 -5.83 -3.91
CA ASP A 31 4.16 -5.00 -2.92
C ASP A 31 4.16 -3.54 -3.36
N PHE A 32 3.94 -2.62 -2.43
CA PHE A 32 3.94 -1.19 -2.69
C PHE A 32 4.51 -0.39 -1.51
N HIS A 33 5.00 0.83 -1.77
CA HIS A 33 5.47 1.68 -0.69
C HIS A 33 4.34 2.14 0.20
N LEU A 34 4.50 1.92 1.49
CA LEU A 34 3.72 2.58 2.51
C LEU A 34 4.68 3.03 3.61
N ASN A 35 4.73 4.33 3.85
CA ASN A 35 5.55 4.93 4.89
C ASN A 35 4.73 5.07 6.18
N PRO A 36 4.92 4.19 7.17
CA PRO A 36 4.20 4.30 8.45
C PRO A 36 4.70 5.46 9.31
N TYR A 37 5.78 6.15 8.90
CA TYR A 37 6.43 7.19 9.68
C TYR A 37 6.01 8.58 9.21
N SER A 38 5.12 9.23 9.97
CA SER A 38 4.65 10.61 9.71
C SER A 38 5.73 11.69 9.88
N ASN A 39 6.90 11.34 10.42
CA ASN A 39 7.98 12.25 10.74
C ASN A 39 9.23 12.08 9.84
N ARG A 40 9.13 11.28 8.77
CA ARG A 40 10.22 11.07 7.81
C ARG A 40 9.68 11.24 6.41
N ASP A 41 10.48 11.87 5.55
CA ASP A 41 10.21 11.88 4.12
C ASP A 41 10.20 10.42 3.62
N GLY A 42 9.08 10.02 3.05
CA GLY A 42 8.88 8.69 2.50
C GLY A 42 7.90 8.74 1.33
N ILE A 43 7.90 7.68 0.54
CA ILE A 43 7.00 7.55 -0.60
C ILE A 43 5.80 6.73 -0.12
N ASP A 44 4.60 7.25 -0.34
CA ASP A 44 3.35 6.50 -0.17
C ASP A 44 2.75 6.24 -1.55
N CYS A 45 2.58 4.96 -1.87
CA CYS A 45 2.03 4.48 -3.14
C CYS A 45 0.68 3.78 -2.91
N GLY A 46 0.02 4.05 -1.80
CA GLY A 46 -1.24 3.47 -1.41
C GLY A 46 -1.71 3.98 -0.06
N GLU A 47 -2.73 3.32 0.47
CA GLU A 47 -3.47 3.75 1.65
C GLU A 47 -3.70 2.58 2.61
N ALA A 48 -3.74 2.89 3.90
CA ALA A 48 -4.22 1.97 4.93
C ALA A 48 -5.70 2.30 5.22
N MET A 49 -6.58 1.31 5.10
CA MET A 49 -8.01 1.48 5.37
C MET A 49 -8.41 0.62 6.56
N MET A 50 -9.14 1.25 7.49
CA MET A 50 -9.78 0.54 8.59
C MET A 50 -10.99 -0.20 8.03
N MET A 51 -11.00 -1.52 8.18
CA MET A 51 -12.09 -2.37 7.75
C MET A 51 -12.81 -2.92 8.99
N GLU A 52 -14.13 -2.79 9.01
CA GLU A 52 -14.98 -3.41 10.03
C GLU A 52 -15.28 -4.84 9.60
N ASP A 53 -14.70 -5.83 10.30
CA ASP A 53 -15.09 -7.22 10.10
C ASP A 53 -16.31 -7.52 10.98
N ASN A 54 -17.50 -7.42 10.38
CA ASN A 54 -18.80 -7.91 10.87
C ASN A 54 -19.01 -7.91 12.41
N GLY A 55 -18.65 -6.81 13.07
CA GLY A 55 -19.06 -6.50 14.44
C GLY A 55 -18.14 -6.93 15.59
N ALA A 56 -16.87 -7.30 15.36
CA ALA A 56 -15.99 -7.64 16.49
C ALA A 56 -14.52 -7.17 16.40
N GLU A 57 -13.94 -7.01 15.20
CA GLU A 57 -12.53 -6.61 15.08
C GLU A 57 -12.33 -5.52 14.01
N PHE A 58 -11.62 -4.46 14.38
CA PHE A 58 -11.16 -3.44 13.45
C PHE A 58 -9.82 -3.91 12.87
N GLY A 59 -9.83 -4.39 11.63
CA GLY A 59 -8.63 -4.71 10.87
C GLY A 59 -8.09 -3.48 10.13
N VAL A 60 -6.78 -3.45 9.88
CA VAL A 60 -6.17 -2.51 8.94
C VAL A 60 -5.78 -3.30 7.70
N ASP A 61 -6.41 -2.98 6.58
CA ASP A 61 -6.05 -3.53 5.28
C ASP A 61 -5.31 -2.47 4.45
N TYR A 62 -4.30 -2.93 3.71
CA TYR A 62 -3.42 -2.08 2.93
C TYR A 62 -3.73 -2.20 1.45
N PHE A 63 -3.88 -1.07 0.75
CA PHE A 63 -4.25 -1.06 -0.65
C PHE A 63 -3.34 -0.12 -1.45
N CYS A 64 -2.76 -0.61 -2.54
CA CYS A 64 -2.00 0.24 -3.45
C CYS A 64 -2.93 1.24 -4.16
N GLU A 65 -2.41 2.41 -4.51
CA GLU A 65 -3.15 3.50 -5.14
C GLU A 65 -3.94 3.01 -6.38
N PRO A 66 -3.38 2.21 -7.31
CA PRO A 66 -4.14 1.72 -8.46
C PRO A 66 -5.38 0.90 -8.09
N CYS A 67 -5.32 0.13 -6.99
CA CYS A 67 -6.48 -0.63 -6.52
C CYS A 67 -7.52 0.27 -5.85
N VAL A 68 -7.08 1.23 -5.04
CA VAL A 68 -7.98 2.23 -4.41
C VAL A 68 -8.78 2.97 -5.47
N LEU A 69 -8.12 3.46 -6.53
CA LEU A 69 -8.79 4.18 -7.60
C LEU A 69 -9.85 3.33 -8.32
N LYS A 70 -9.53 2.07 -8.63
CA LYS A 70 -10.49 1.14 -9.23
C LYS A 70 -11.70 0.89 -8.33
N MET A 71 -11.52 0.86 -7.01
CA MET A 71 -12.63 0.71 -6.05
C MET A 71 -13.53 1.94 -6.03
N LEU A 72 -12.94 3.14 -5.99
CA LEU A 72 -13.68 4.41 -6.02
C LEU A 72 -14.46 4.59 -7.32
N GLU A 73 -13.85 4.26 -8.46
CA GLU A 73 -14.52 4.28 -9.77
C GLU A 73 -15.75 3.36 -9.78
N LYS A 74 -15.64 2.13 -9.26
CA LYS A 74 -16.77 1.19 -9.15
C LYS A 74 -17.86 1.69 -8.21
N ALA A 75 -17.49 2.44 -7.17
CA ALA A 75 -18.41 3.03 -6.21
C ALA A 75 -19.08 4.33 -6.73
N GLY A 76 -18.74 4.78 -7.95
CA GLY A 76 -19.32 5.99 -8.54
C GLY A 76 -18.68 7.30 -8.08
N PHE A 77 -17.47 7.24 -7.50
CA PHE A 77 -16.69 8.41 -7.10
C PHE A 77 -15.50 8.59 -8.07
N PRO A 78 -15.71 9.22 -9.24
CA PRO A 78 -14.63 9.45 -10.19
C PRO A 78 -13.59 10.43 -9.61
N ARG A 79 -12.31 10.24 -9.99
CA ARG A 79 -11.22 11.13 -9.58
C ARG A 79 -11.55 12.58 -9.99
N VAL A 80 -11.66 13.48 -9.01
CA VAL A 80 -11.61 14.92 -9.26
C VAL A 80 -10.12 15.28 -9.26
N ARG A 81 -9.57 15.58 -10.44
CA ARG A 81 -8.23 16.15 -10.57
C ARG A 81 -8.26 17.64 -10.32
#